data_AF-A0A4R8XIT6-F1
#
_entry.id   AF-A0A4R8XIT6-F1
#
_cell.length_a   1.000
_cell.length_b   1.000
_cell.length_c   1.000
_cell.angle_alpha   90.00
_cell.angle_beta   90.00
_cell.angle_gamma   90.00
#
_symmetry.space_group_name_H-M   'P 1'
#
loop_
_entity.id
_entity.type
_entity.pdbx_description
1 polymer ?
#
loop_
_entity_poly.entity_id
_entity_poly.type
_entity_poly.pdbx_seq_one_letter_code
_entity_poly.pdbx_strand_id
1 'polypeptide(L)'
;MTTYRNLTSHGVPTRTAASLVGLPRATATRTPRTRAARQVVVPANRLDVLERARILAVVNSARFVDLPPIQIYAQLLDEGIYLASISTMYRMLNENKQVKDRRRLARHPARAIPELIATGPCQVFSWDITKLAGPVKGKYFDA
;
A
#
# COMPACT_ATOMS: atom_id res chain seq x y z
N MET A 1 23.29 -16.00 28.95
CA MET A 1 23.64 -14.89 29.87
C MET A 1 23.91 -15.34 31.31
N THR A 2 23.34 -16.46 31.75
CA THR A 2 23.48 -16.96 33.13
C THR A 2 24.92 -17.26 33.53
N THR A 3 25.72 -17.89 32.66
CA THR A 3 27.14 -18.20 32.90
C THR A 3 28.01 -16.95 33.04
N TYR A 4 27.82 -15.95 32.17
CA TYR A 4 28.51 -14.65 32.27
C TYR A 4 28.23 -13.97 33.62
N ARG A 5 26.96 -13.91 34.02
CA ARG A 5 26.55 -13.30 35.29
C ARG A 5 27.10 -14.04 36.51
N ASN A 6 27.18 -15.36 36.43
CA ASN A 6 27.75 -16.20 37.49
C ASN A 6 29.26 -15.99 37.65
N LEU A 7 30.03 -15.87 36.56
CA LEU A 7 31.45 -15.55 36.63
C LEU A 7 31.68 -14.16 37.25
N THR A 8 30.90 -13.17 36.82
CA THR A 8 31.02 -11.81 37.38
C THR A 8 30.60 -11.74 38.84
N SER A 9 29.63 -12.56 39.30
CA SER A 9 29.22 -12.58 40.71
C SER A 9 30.25 -13.23 41.64
N HIS A 10 31.17 -14.03 41.09
CA HIS A 10 32.29 -14.63 41.83
C HIS A 10 33.60 -13.84 41.66
N GLY A 11 33.51 -12.57 41.25
CA GLY A 11 34.66 -11.65 41.21
C GLY A 11 35.50 -11.71 39.93
N VAL A 12 35.11 -12.48 38.91
CA VAL A 12 35.82 -12.50 37.62
C VAL A 12 35.59 -11.17 36.89
N PRO A 13 36.65 -10.48 36.41
CA PRO A 13 36.49 -9.23 35.66
C PRO A 13 35.58 -9.40 34.43
N THR A 14 34.71 -8.42 34.19
CA THR A 14 33.69 -8.45 33.13
C THR A 14 34.27 -8.70 31.74
N ARG A 15 35.51 -8.26 31.48
CA ARG A 15 36.24 -8.51 30.23
C ARG A 15 36.61 -9.98 30.08
N THR A 16 37.18 -10.57 31.13
CA THR A 16 37.58 -11.98 31.16
C THR A 16 36.37 -12.89 31.07
N ALA A 17 35.30 -12.59 31.83
CA ALA A 17 34.05 -13.34 31.77
C ALA A 17 33.39 -13.28 30.38
N ALA A 18 33.44 -12.14 29.69
CA ALA A 18 32.90 -12.00 28.33
C ALA A 18 33.70 -12.83 27.31
N SER A 19 35.04 -12.80 27.40
CA SER A 19 35.92 -13.60 26.55
C SER A 19 35.74 -15.11 26.77
N LEU A 20 35.65 -15.55 28.03
CA LEU A 20 35.47 -16.96 28.38
C LEU A 20 34.13 -17.53 27.89
N VAL A 21 33.07 -16.72 27.90
CA VAL A 21 31.73 -17.13 27.44
C VAL A 21 31.55 -16.89 25.93
N GLY A 22 32.53 -16.30 25.24
CA GLY A 22 32.46 -16.01 23.80
C GLY A 22 31.41 -14.97 23.42
N LEU A 23 31.03 -14.07 24.34
CA LEU A 23 30.00 -13.05 24.11
C LEU A 23 30.62 -11.66 23.95
N PRO A 24 30.18 -10.85 22.97
CA PRO A 24 30.53 -9.43 22.93
C PRO A 24 30.09 -8.73 24.22
N ARG A 25 30.97 -7.90 24.80
CA ARG A 25 30.70 -7.17 26.06
C ARG A 25 29.41 -6.36 26.02
N ALA A 26 29.12 -5.71 24.89
CA ALA A 26 27.89 -4.94 24.68
C ALA A 26 26.63 -5.81 24.75
N THR A 27 26.71 -7.08 24.32
CA THR A 27 25.61 -8.03 24.41
C THR A 27 25.47 -8.56 25.83
N ALA A 28 26.59 -8.87 26.51
CA ALA A 28 26.61 -9.49 27.83
C ALA A 28 25.93 -8.66 28.93
N THR A 29 25.99 -7.33 28.85
CA THR A 29 25.33 -6.40 29.78
C THR A 29 23.93 -5.97 29.33
N ARG A 30 23.52 -6.28 28.10
CA ARG A 30 22.21 -5.87 27.57
C ARG A 30 21.11 -6.67 28.25
N THR A 31 20.20 -6.00 28.95
CA THR A 31 18.98 -6.64 29.44
C THR A 31 18.09 -6.98 28.23
N PRO A 32 17.79 -8.26 27.97
CA PRO A 32 16.85 -8.61 26.92
C PRO A 32 15.48 -8.00 27.28
N ARG A 33 14.83 -7.33 26.33
CA ARG A 33 13.45 -6.87 26.52
C ARG A 33 12.58 -8.10 26.69
N THR A 34 12.11 -8.36 27.90
CA THR A 34 11.02 -9.31 28.11
C THR A 34 9.82 -8.79 27.31
N ARG A 35 9.42 -9.51 26.25
CA ARG A 35 8.16 -9.22 25.56
C ARG A 35 7.05 -9.57 26.53
N ALA A 36 6.64 -8.61 27.35
CA ALA A 36 5.40 -8.74 28.10
C ALA A 36 4.26 -8.87 27.09
N ALA A 37 3.40 -9.87 27.29
CA ALA A 37 2.15 -9.95 26.55
C ALA A 37 1.35 -8.69 26.88
N ARG A 38 1.32 -7.74 25.93
CA ARG A 38 0.58 -6.50 26.09
C ARG A 38 -0.88 -6.85 25.82
N GLN A 39 -1.76 -6.60 26.78
CA GLN A 39 -3.20 -6.76 26.56
C GLN A 39 -3.59 -5.91 25.34
N VAL A 40 -4.31 -6.54 24.42
CA VAL A 40 -4.82 -5.85 23.23
C VAL A 40 -5.94 -4.93 23.70
N VAL A 41 -5.63 -3.64 23.86
CA VAL A 41 -6.63 -2.64 24.20
C VAL A 41 -7.43 -2.32 22.94
N VAL A 42 -8.72 -2.60 22.97
CA VAL A 42 -9.64 -2.22 21.90
C VAL A 42 -9.93 -0.72 22.07
N PRO A 43 -9.70 0.11 21.03
CA PRO A 43 -9.95 1.54 21.15
C PRO A 43 -11.46 1.81 21.26
N ALA A 44 -11.84 2.80 22.08
CA ALA A 44 -13.24 3.12 22.37
C ALA A 44 -14.05 3.56 21.14
N ASN A 45 -13.39 4.12 20.13
CA ASN A 45 -13.99 4.53 18.86
C ASN A 45 -14.00 3.43 17.79
N ARG A 46 -13.83 2.17 18.19
CA ARG A 46 -13.90 1.05 17.26
C ARG A 46 -15.32 0.93 16.74
N LEU A 47 -15.45 1.05 15.43
CA LEU A 47 -16.72 0.81 14.74
C LEU A 47 -17.21 -0.62 15.00
N ASP A 48 -18.45 -0.72 15.45
CA ASP A 48 -19.16 -1.98 15.62
C ASP A 48 -19.55 -2.59 14.26
N VAL A 49 -19.92 -3.87 14.26
CA VAL A 49 -20.33 -4.64 13.09
C VAL A 49 -21.48 -3.96 12.34
N LEU A 50 -22.47 -3.43 13.07
CA LEU A 50 -23.62 -2.75 12.44
C LEU A 50 -23.23 -1.43 11.78
N GLU A 51 -22.38 -0.63 12.43
CA GLU A 51 -21.90 0.64 11.87
C GLU A 51 -21.07 0.38 10.60
N ARG A 52 -20.22 -0.65 10.65
CA ARG A 52 -19.45 -1.12 9.51
C ARG A 52 -20.34 -1.55 8.35
N ALA A 53 -21.37 -2.34 8.62
CA ALA A 53 -22.32 -2.78 7.61
C ALA A 53 -23.05 -1.57 6.97
N ARG A 54 -23.45 -0.58 7.78
CA ARG A 54 -24.08 0.66 7.30
C ARG A 54 -23.16 1.45 6.38
N ILE A 55 -21.90 1.64 6.76
CA ILE A 55 -20.92 2.35 5.92
C ILE A 55 -20.74 1.64 4.58
N LEU A 56 -20.58 0.31 4.60
CA LEU A 56 -20.44 -0.47 3.37
C LEU A 56 -21.69 -0.43 2.50
N ALA A 57 -22.88 -0.47 3.10
CA ALA A 57 -24.14 -0.37 2.37
C ALA A 57 -24.27 0.98 1.66
N VAL A 58 -23.94 2.08 2.33
CA VAL A 58 -23.98 3.42 1.72
C VAL A 58 -22.95 3.52 0.59
N VAL A 59 -21.68 3.16 0.84
CA VAL A 59 -20.61 3.27 -0.16
C VAL A 59 -20.81 2.32 -1.36
N ASN A 60 -21.57 1.23 -1.20
CA ASN A 60 -21.95 0.30 -2.28
C ASN A 60 -23.34 0.58 -2.87
N SER A 61 -24.05 1.62 -2.43
CA SER A 61 -25.34 1.97 -2.99
C SER A 61 -25.22 2.39 -4.47
N ALA A 62 -26.30 2.23 -5.24
CA ALA A 62 -26.33 2.59 -6.65
C ALA A 62 -25.89 4.05 -6.92
N ARG A 63 -26.15 4.95 -5.95
CA ARG A 63 -25.73 6.35 -6.01
C ARG A 63 -24.22 6.55 -5.92
N PHE A 64 -23.53 5.72 -5.15
CA PHE A 64 -22.13 5.94 -4.75
C PHE A 64 -21.14 4.88 -5.26
N VAL A 65 -21.63 3.79 -5.84
CA VAL A 65 -20.82 2.64 -6.28
C VAL A 65 -19.69 3.02 -7.24
N ASP A 66 -19.91 4.04 -8.07
CA ASP A 66 -18.98 4.52 -9.10
C ASP A 66 -18.12 5.72 -8.64
N LEU A 67 -18.32 6.20 -7.42
CA LEU A 67 -17.63 7.37 -6.89
C LEU A 67 -16.47 6.97 -5.95
N PRO A 68 -15.34 7.70 -5.96
CA PRO A 68 -14.29 7.52 -4.98
C PRO A 68 -14.75 8.02 -3.59
N PRO A 69 -14.23 7.45 -2.48
CA PRO A 69 -14.58 7.84 -1.12
C PRO A 69 -14.51 9.34 -0.82
N ILE A 70 -13.57 10.08 -1.42
CA ILE A 70 -13.47 11.53 -1.25
C ILE A 70 -14.70 12.28 -1.79
N GLN A 71 -15.27 11.84 -2.91
CA GLN A 71 -16.47 12.44 -3.49
C GLN A 71 -17.72 12.05 -2.70
N ILE A 72 -17.80 10.79 -2.25
CA ILE A 72 -18.89 10.34 -1.37
C ILE A 72 -18.91 11.15 -0.07
N TYR A 73 -17.73 11.34 0.53
CA TYR A 73 -17.57 12.14 1.75
C TYR A 73 -18.05 13.59 1.56
N ALA A 74 -17.63 14.25 0.47
CA ALA A 74 -18.05 15.62 0.17
C ALA A 74 -19.59 15.71 0.00
N GLN A 75 -20.17 14.84 -0.83
CA GLN A 75 -21.63 14.87 -1.07
C GLN A 75 -22.45 14.62 0.19
N LEU A 76 -22.03 13.67 1.04
CA LEU A 76 -22.72 13.40 2.30
C LEU A 76 -22.59 14.57 3.27
N LEU A 77 -21.44 15.25 3.31
CA LEU A 77 -21.27 16.46 4.12
C LEU A 77 -22.12 17.63 3.64
N ASP A 78 -22.25 17.81 2.33
CA ASP A 78 -23.14 18.83 1.74
C ASP A 78 -24.60 18.58 2.16
N GLU A 79 -24.97 17.32 2.41
CA GLU A 79 -26.28 16.91 2.96
C GLU A 79 -26.38 16.97 4.49
N GLY A 80 -25.31 17.39 5.17
CA GLY A 80 -25.24 17.42 6.64
C GLY A 80 -25.05 16.05 7.30
N ILE A 81 -24.71 15.01 6.52
CA ILE A 81 -24.57 13.64 6.98
C ILE A 81 -23.09 13.28 7.14
N TYR A 82 -22.64 13.11 8.38
CA TYR A 82 -21.32 12.52 8.63
C TYR A 82 -21.43 10.99 8.74
N LEU A 83 -20.95 10.29 7.71
CA LEU A 83 -20.92 8.82 7.70
C LEU A 83 -19.67 8.25 8.38
N ALA A 84 -18.48 8.67 7.93
CA ALA A 84 -17.18 8.29 8.48
C ALA A 84 -16.07 9.14 7.83
N SER A 85 -14.88 9.13 8.41
CA SER A 85 -13.69 9.72 7.78
C SER A 85 -13.31 8.99 6.48
N ILE A 86 -12.73 9.73 5.52
CA ILE A 86 -12.25 9.19 4.23
C ILE A 86 -11.32 7.99 4.42
N SER A 87 -10.36 8.08 5.34
CA SER A 87 -9.43 6.96 5.64
C SER A 87 -10.15 5.73 6.17
N THR A 88 -11.24 5.90 6.93
CA THR A 88 -12.05 4.79 7.42
C THR A 88 -12.80 4.13 6.28
N MET A 89 -13.40 4.90 5.37
CA MET A 89 -14.03 4.36 4.16
C MET A 89 -13.04 3.53 3.32
N TYR A 90 -11.83 4.06 3.07
CA TYR A 90 -10.79 3.30 2.35
C TYR A 90 -10.36 2.02 3.08
N ARG A 91 -10.17 2.08 4.41
CA ARG A 91 -9.82 0.89 5.20
C ARG A 91 -10.89 -0.19 5.07
N MET A 92 -12.17 0.20 5.16
CA MET A 92 -13.30 -0.72 5.01
C MET A 92 -13.38 -1.31 3.60
N LEU A 93 -13.22 -0.49 2.55
CA LEU A 93 -13.18 -0.98 1.18
C LEU A 93 -12.00 -1.93 0.96
N ASN A 94 -10.84 -1.66 1.55
CA ASN A 94 -9.66 -2.51 1.43
C ASN A 94 -9.85 -3.86 2.11
N GLU A 95 -10.40 -3.87 3.34
CA GLU A 95 -10.79 -5.10 4.06
C GLU A 95 -11.74 -5.97 3.22
N ASN A 96 -12.61 -5.36 2.41
CA ASN A 96 -13.55 -6.04 1.52
C ASN A 96 -13.05 -6.27 0.09
N LYS A 97 -11.77 -5.97 -0.21
CA LYS A 97 -11.16 -6.09 -1.56
C LYS A 97 -11.90 -5.27 -2.64
N GLN A 98 -12.42 -4.12 -2.24
CA GLN A 98 -13.17 -3.16 -3.07
C GLN A 98 -12.34 -1.93 -3.46
N VAL A 99 -11.06 -1.84 -3.10
CA VAL A 99 -10.13 -0.80 -3.63
C VAL A 99 -9.60 -1.23 -4.99
N LYS A 100 -10.48 -1.27 -5.97
CA LYS A 100 -10.22 -1.56 -7.38
C LYS A 100 -11.17 -0.72 -8.21
N ASP A 101 -11.03 -0.71 -9.54
CA ASP A 101 -12.06 -0.05 -10.35
C ASP A 101 -13.39 -0.79 -10.16
N ARG A 102 -14.37 -0.07 -9.61
CA ARG A 102 -15.71 -0.56 -9.28
C ARG A 102 -16.71 -0.21 -10.38
N ARG A 103 -16.32 0.67 -11.29
CA ARG A 103 -17.17 1.09 -12.40
C ARG A 103 -17.39 -0.06 -13.35
N ARG A 104 -18.60 -0.12 -13.90
CA ARG A 104 -18.92 -1.02 -15.01
C ARG A 104 -18.31 -0.49 -16.30
N LEU A 105 -16.98 -0.57 -16.41
CA LEU A 105 -16.27 -0.22 -17.62
C LEU A 105 -16.51 -1.27 -18.69
N ALA A 106 -16.76 -0.82 -19.92
CA ALA A 106 -16.79 -1.68 -21.09
C ALA A 106 -15.41 -2.35 -21.23
N ARG A 107 -15.38 -3.68 -21.21
CA ARG A 107 -14.17 -4.45 -21.51
C ARG A 107 -14.19 -4.77 -22.99
N HIS A 108 -13.52 -3.96 -23.78
CA HIS A 108 -13.25 -4.31 -25.17
C HIS A 108 -12.11 -5.34 -25.20
N PRO A 109 -12.23 -6.44 -25.96
CA PRO A 109 -11.09 -7.29 -26.22
C PRO A 109 -9.98 -6.43 -26.85
N ALA A 110 -8.73 -6.75 -26.53
CA ALA A 110 -7.61 -6.12 -27.22
C ALA A 110 -7.81 -6.29 -28.73
N ARG A 111 -7.74 -5.20 -29.48
CA ARG A 111 -7.85 -5.26 -30.93
C ARG A 111 -6.74 -6.16 -31.44
N ALA A 112 -7.09 -7.17 -32.24
CA ALA A 112 -6.08 -7.99 -32.91
C ALA A 112 -5.19 -7.05 -33.74
N ILE A 113 -3.91 -6.99 -33.40
CA ILE A 113 -2.93 -6.25 -34.17
C ILE A 113 -2.59 -7.15 -35.37
N PRO A 114 -2.77 -6.68 -36.62
CA PRO A 114 -2.44 -7.48 -37.79
C PRO A 114 -0.92 -7.68 -37.86
N GLU A 115 -0.49 -8.93 -37.90
CA GLU A 115 0.90 -9.30 -38.19
C GLU A 115 1.06 -9.43 -39.70
N LEU A 116 1.86 -8.55 -40.29
CA LEU A 116 2.10 -8.52 -41.73
C LEU A 116 3.53 -8.98 -42.02
N ILE A 117 3.70 -9.95 -42.92
CA ILE A 117 5.00 -10.47 -43.38
C ILE A 117 5.15 -10.16 -44.87
N ALA A 118 6.25 -9.49 -45.25
CA ALA A 118 6.61 -9.27 -46.65
C ALA A 118 7.54 -10.38 -47.16
N THR A 119 7.16 -11.05 -48.24
CA THR A 119 7.98 -12.02 -48.99
C THR A 119 8.61 -11.42 -50.26
N GLY A 120 8.26 -10.17 -50.58
CA GLY A 120 8.81 -9.41 -51.71
C GLY A 120 8.70 -7.90 -51.50
N PRO A 121 9.34 -7.10 -52.36
CA PRO A 121 9.31 -5.64 -52.27
C PRO A 121 7.89 -5.11 -52.46
N CYS A 122 7.56 -3.99 -51.78
CA CYS A 122 6.29 -3.26 -51.88
C CYS A 122 5.03 -4.03 -51.44
N GLN A 123 5.16 -5.07 -50.61
CA GLN A 123 4.00 -5.83 -50.09
C GLN A 123 3.45 -5.31 -48.76
N VAL A 124 4.30 -4.72 -47.92
CA VAL A 124 3.92 -4.14 -46.63
C VAL A 124 4.47 -2.73 -46.57
N PHE A 125 3.59 -1.77 -46.31
CA PHE A 125 3.95 -0.38 -46.07
C PHE A 125 3.82 -0.10 -44.58
N SER A 126 4.91 0.32 -43.94
CA SER A 126 4.88 0.94 -42.62
C SER A 126 4.98 2.45 -42.77
N TRP A 127 4.35 3.18 -41.87
CA TRP A 127 4.54 4.61 -41.71
C TRP A 127 5.15 4.84 -40.34
N ASP A 128 6.06 5.80 -40.27
CA ASP A 128 6.63 6.30 -39.02
C ASP A 128 6.49 7.82 -39.03
N ILE A 129 6.19 8.41 -37.88
CA ILE A 129 6.17 9.87 -37.72
C ILE A 129 7.40 10.26 -36.92
N THR A 130 8.33 10.91 -37.61
CA THR A 130 9.46 11.58 -36.98
C THR A 130 9.06 12.99 -36.57
N LYS A 131 9.06 13.28 -35.27
CA LYS A 131 9.01 14.66 -34.79
C LYS A 131 10.39 15.30 -34.86
N LEU A 132 10.58 16.21 -35.82
CA LEU A 132 11.83 16.96 -35.95
C LEU A 132 11.94 18.00 -34.84
N ALA A 133 13.04 17.94 -34.08
CA ALA A 133 13.29 18.89 -33.00
C ALA A 133 13.43 20.32 -33.55
N GLY A 134 12.66 21.25 -32.98
CA GLY A 134 12.76 22.66 -33.29
C GLY A 134 13.93 23.34 -32.54
N PRO A 135 14.19 24.62 -32.83
CA PRO A 135 15.28 25.38 -32.19
C PRO A 135 15.04 25.64 -30.69
N VAL A 136 13.81 25.45 -30.21
CA VAL A 136 13.44 25.65 -28.80
C VAL A 136 13.10 24.30 -28.18
N LYS A 137 13.69 24.00 -27.02
CA LYS A 137 13.42 22.77 -26.26
C LYS A 137 11.92 22.61 -26.03
N GLY A 138 11.37 21.46 -26.44
CA GLY A 138 9.94 21.14 -26.33
C GLY A 138 9.07 21.65 -27.48
N LYS A 139 9.64 22.36 -28.46
CA LYS A 139 8.98 22.68 -29.74
C LYS A 139 9.53 21.79 -30.84
N TYR A 140 8.66 21.39 -31.74
CA TYR A 140 8.98 20.56 -32.90
C TYR A 140 8.54 21.34 -34.15
N PHE A 141 9.14 21.03 -35.29
CA PHE A 141 8.61 21.53 -36.56
C PHE A 141 7.29 20.81 -36.84
N ASP A 142 6.22 21.57 -37.00
CA ASP A 142 4.96 21.10 -37.54
C ASP A 142 4.97 21.42 -39.04
N ALA A 143 4.64 20.42 -39.87
CA ALA A 143 4.54 20.57 -41.33
C ALA A 143 3.20 21.15 -41.74
#